data_AF-A0A6P8HGI5-F1
#
_entry.id   AF-A0A6P8HGI5-F1
#
_cell.length_a   1.000
_cell.length_b   1.000
_cell.length_c   1.000
_cell.angle_alpha   90.00
_cell.angle_beta   90.00
_cell.angle_gamma   90.00
#
_symmetry.space_group_name_H-M   'P 1'
#
loop_
_entity.id
_entity.type
_entity.pdbx_description
1 polymer ?
#
loop_
_entity_poly.entity_id
_entity_poly.type
_entity_poly.pdbx_seq_one_letter_code
_entity_poly.pdbx_strand_id
1 'polypeptide(L)'
;MYSNADLSPKQPVEHKQQPNFPKNLLITTEDYPFYDDKGGANDFAKMVTSLEIPVGPTTFKTKVKDIFREIAIKHTTGKEAREWLSSPDMRYWPQQLNFGVWAATKGCGIAVDMFHIPFLRFHVAFTIRRILKELGAPLPGDSIFKAKDNKYDKVAWERLKNEFKLSNPDFRNKEGAAHGLGETYTYAGGC
;
A
#
# COMPACT_ATOMS: atom_id res chain seq x y z
N MET A 1 -51.24 13.71 11.67
CA MET A 1 -51.05 12.27 11.41
C MET A 1 -50.65 12.08 9.96
N TYR A 2 -49.37 11.85 9.67
CA TYR A 2 -48.92 11.02 8.56
C TYR A 2 -47.55 10.43 8.92
N SER A 3 -47.44 9.12 8.68
CA SER A 3 -46.41 8.19 9.12
C SER A 3 -45.11 8.32 8.34
N ASN A 4 -44.00 7.97 8.99
CA ASN A 4 -42.66 7.82 8.43
C ASN A 4 -42.64 6.87 7.22
N ALA A 5 -41.89 7.24 6.18
CA ALA A 5 -41.29 6.30 5.25
C ALA A 5 -39.77 6.52 5.30
N ASP A 6 -39.10 5.52 5.85
CA ASP A 6 -37.68 5.47 6.15
C ASP A 6 -36.84 5.42 4.86
N LEU A 7 -36.05 6.46 4.60
CA LEU A 7 -35.05 6.49 3.52
C LEU A 7 -33.77 5.81 4.02
N SER A 8 -33.88 4.52 4.34
CA SER A 8 -32.73 3.67 4.65
C SER A 8 -32.05 3.20 3.36
N PRO A 9 -30.70 3.23 3.25
CA PRO A 9 -29.98 2.74 2.07
C PRO A 9 -30.31 1.26 1.81
N LYS A 10 -30.69 0.92 0.56
CA LYS A 10 -30.94 -0.47 0.16
C LYS A 10 -29.65 -1.28 0.32
N GLN A 11 -29.75 -2.40 1.06
CA GLN A 11 -28.66 -3.35 1.22
C GLN A 11 -28.24 -3.94 -0.15
N PRO A 12 -26.94 -4.17 -0.38
CA PRO A 12 -26.46 -4.76 -1.63
C PRO A 12 -27.00 -6.18 -1.83
N VAL A 13 -27.38 -6.48 -3.08
CA VAL A 13 -27.92 -7.79 -3.48
C VAL A 13 -26.81 -8.84 -3.43
N GLU A 14 -27.07 -9.92 -2.68
CA GLU A 14 -26.14 -11.04 -2.49
C GLU A 14 -26.04 -11.89 -3.76
N HIS A 15 -24.85 -11.94 -4.37
CA HIS A 15 -24.55 -12.85 -5.47
C HIS A 15 -24.29 -14.26 -4.92
N LYS A 16 -25.16 -15.22 -5.23
CA LYS A 16 -25.03 -16.62 -4.80
C LYS A 16 -23.71 -17.22 -5.32
N GLN A 17 -22.81 -17.54 -4.40
CA GLN A 17 -21.57 -18.27 -4.67
C GLN A 17 -21.86 -19.70 -5.14
N GLN A 18 -21.02 -20.20 -6.05
CA GLN A 18 -21.09 -21.59 -6.52
C GLN A 18 -20.92 -22.58 -5.34
N PRO A 19 -21.73 -23.65 -5.29
CA PRO A 19 -21.98 -24.37 -4.04
C PRO A 19 -20.80 -25.20 -3.48
N ASN A 20 -19.69 -25.38 -4.21
CA ASN A 20 -18.65 -26.36 -3.86
C ASN A 20 -17.19 -25.85 -3.89
N PHE A 21 -16.92 -24.54 -3.87
CA PHE A 21 -15.53 -24.07 -3.74
C PHE A 21 -15.09 -24.13 -2.26
N PRO A 22 -13.93 -24.74 -1.93
CA PRO A 22 -13.45 -24.82 -0.56
C PRO A 22 -13.26 -23.42 0.04
N LYS A 23 -14.06 -23.08 1.06
CA LYS A 23 -14.08 -21.73 1.66
C LYS A 23 -12.75 -21.30 2.26
N ASN A 24 -11.92 -22.26 2.67
CA ASN A 24 -10.57 -22.03 3.21
C ASN A 24 -9.52 -21.66 2.14
N LEU A 25 -9.88 -21.72 0.85
CA LEU A 25 -9.03 -21.33 -0.28
C LEU A 25 -9.59 -20.09 -1.01
N LEU A 26 -10.72 -19.55 -0.55
CA LEU A 26 -11.19 -18.25 -1.00
C LEU A 26 -10.23 -17.21 -0.41
N ILE A 27 -9.36 -16.65 -1.26
CA ILE A 27 -8.64 -15.42 -0.95
C ILE A 27 -9.73 -14.36 -0.87
N THR A 28 -10.19 -14.07 0.35
CA THR A 28 -11.33 -13.21 0.63
C THR A 28 -11.10 -11.83 0.01
N THR A 29 -12.10 -11.36 -0.74
CA THR A 29 -12.33 -9.94 -1.02
C THR A 29 -12.85 -9.27 0.25
N GLU A 30 -12.08 -9.34 1.32
CA GLU A 30 -12.30 -8.53 2.52
C GLU A 30 -11.28 -7.40 2.48
N ASP A 31 -11.78 -6.16 2.52
CA ASP A 31 -10.95 -4.97 2.64
C ASP A 31 -10.41 -4.93 4.08
N TYR A 32 -9.23 -5.50 4.28
CA TYR A 32 -8.54 -5.40 5.56
C TYR A 32 -7.91 -4.01 5.71
N PRO A 33 -8.17 -3.30 6.82
CA PRO A 33 -7.52 -2.01 7.10
C PRO A 33 -6.01 -2.24 7.20
N PHE A 34 -5.22 -1.31 6.64
CA PHE A 34 -3.77 -1.48 6.56
C PHE A 34 -3.07 -1.29 7.91
N TYR A 35 -3.77 -0.77 8.93
CA TYR A 35 -3.23 -0.42 10.23
C TYR A 35 -4.22 -0.76 11.35
N ASP A 36 -3.68 -1.17 12.50
CA ASP A 36 -4.38 -1.03 13.76
C ASP A 36 -3.99 0.33 14.36
N ASP A 37 -4.96 1.06 14.93
CA ASP A 37 -4.81 2.42 15.47
C ASP A 37 -3.75 2.56 16.58
N LYS A 38 -3.12 1.45 16.99
CA LYS A 38 -2.21 1.30 18.15
C LYS A 38 -0.83 0.74 17.74
N GLY A 39 -0.66 0.21 16.54
CA GLY A 39 0.60 -0.34 16.00
C GLY A 39 1.21 0.55 14.91
N GLY A 40 2.23 1.34 15.25
CA GLY A 40 2.74 2.40 14.37
C GLY A 40 3.44 1.88 13.10
N ALA A 41 3.45 2.67 12.03
CA ALA A 41 4.16 2.39 10.77
C ALA A 41 5.65 2.02 10.94
N ASN A 42 6.27 2.50 12.04
CA ASN A 42 7.64 2.15 12.43
C ASN A 42 7.81 0.66 12.75
N ASP A 43 6.79 -0.01 13.28
CA ASP A 43 6.85 -1.43 13.62
C ASP A 43 6.77 -2.30 12.37
N PHE A 44 5.94 -1.90 11.39
CA PHE A 44 5.91 -2.52 10.07
C PHE A 44 7.27 -2.38 9.35
N ALA A 45 7.81 -1.16 9.29
CA ALA A 45 9.10 -0.90 8.64
C ALA A 45 10.24 -1.74 9.27
N LYS A 46 10.29 -1.81 10.61
CA LYS A 46 11.25 -2.67 11.32
C LYS A 46 11.06 -4.13 10.98
N MET A 47 9.81 -4.61 10.92
CA MET A 47 9.49 -6.00 10.61
C MET A 47 9.93 -6.41 9.20
N VAL A 48 9.78 -5.52 8.21
CA VAL A 48 10.14 -5.78 6.81
C VAL A 48 11.65 -5.61 6.56
N THR A 49 12.32 -4.74 7.33
CA THR A 49 13.77 -4.48 7.18
C THR A 49 14.65 -5.40 8.00
N SER A 50 14.17 -5.94 9.12
CA SER A 50 14.90 -6.87 9.97
C SER A 50 14.21 -8.23 9.93
N LEU A 51 14.68 -9.10 9.03
CA LEU A 51 14.09 -10.42 8.81
C LEU A 51 14.72 -11.43 9.77
N GLU A 52 13.87 -12.05 10.58
CA GLU A 52 14.21 -13.21 11.41
C GLU A 52 13.32 -14.38 11.02
N ILE A 53 13.92 -15.44 10.51
CA ILE A 53 13.21 -16.63 9.99
C ILE A 53 13.73 -17.86 10.75
N PRO A 54 12.90 -18.54 11.56
CA PRO A 54 13.28 -19.79 12.19
C PRO A 54 13.38 -20.91 11.14
N VAL A 55 14.50 -21.62 11.14
CA VAL A 55 14.83 -22.76 10.27
C VAL A 55 15.32 -23.89 11.16
N GLY A 56 14.43 -24.81 11.52
CA GLY A 56 14.72 -25.89 12.46
C GLY A 56 15.15 -25.36 13.83
N PRO A 57 16.29 -25.79 14.40
CA PRO A 57 16.77 -25.31 15.70
C PRO A 57 17.48 -23.94 15.63
N THR A 58 17.63 -23.38 14.43
CA THR A 58 18.40 -22.14 14.19
C THR A 58 17.53 -21.03 13.63
N THR A 59 17.91 -19.78 13.84
CA THR A 59 17.20 -18.63 13.26
C THR A 59 18.11 -17.93 12.26
N PHE A 60 17.67 -17.83 11.01
CA PHE A 60 18.29 -16.98 10.01
C PHE A 60 17.91 -15.53 10.30
N LYS A 61 18.92 -14.67 10.45
CA LYS A 61 18.74 -13.23 10.71
C LYS A 61 19.45 -12.42 9.64
N THR A 62 18.75 -11.48 9.02
CA THR A 62 19.35 -10.57 8.05
C THR A 62 18.70 -9.20 8.07
N LYS A 63 19.46 -8.18 7.64
CA LYS A 63 18.96 -6.82 7.46
C LYS A 63 18.84 -6.51 5.97
N VAL A 64 17.67 -6.04 5.58
CA VAL A 64 17.39 -5.57 4.22
C VAL A 64 17.55 -4.05 4.18
N LYS A 65 18.02 -3.51 3.05
CA LYS A 65 18.17 -2.06 2.83
C LYS A 65 16.92 -1.32 3.26
N ASP A 66 17.01 -0.30 4.10
CA ASP A 66 15.80 0.43 4.49
C ASP A 66 15.26 1.27 3.32
N ILE A 67 13.99 1.05 2.96
CA ILE A 67 13.25 1.76 1.91
C ILE A 67 12.07 2.55 2.46
N PHE A 68 11.77 2.42 3.75
CA PHE A 68 10.67 3.10 4.44
C PHE A 68 11.13 4.40 5.11
N ARG A 69 12.23 4.96 4.63
CA ARG A 69 12.76 6.22 5.14
C ARG A 69 11.70 7.31 4.99
N GLU A 70 11.56 8.13 6.01
CA GLU A 70 10.73 9.32 5.96
C GLU A 70 11.26 10.25 4.87
N ILE A 71 10.43 10.51 3.86
CA ILE A 71 10.78 11.32 2.70
C ILE A 71 9.73 12.41 2.59
N ALA A 72 10.15 13.65 2.90
CA ALA A 72 9.29 14.81 2.77
C ALA A 72 9.06 15.17 1.30
N ILE A 73 7.83 15.03 0.82
CA ILE A 73 7.38 15.61 -0.45
C ILE A 73 6.68 16.91 -0.14
N LYS A 74 7.22 18.01 -0.69
CA LYS A 74 6.59 19.33 -0.57
C LYS A 74 5.71 19.58 -1.79
N HIS A 75 4.42 19.77 -1.55
CA HIS A 75 3.48 20.34 -2.52
C HIS A 75 3.40 21.84 -2.25
N THR A 76 3.83 22.66 -3.22
CA THR A 76 3.93 24.12 -3.03
C THR A 76 2.69 24.85 -3.51
N THR A 77 1.75 24.16 -4.17
CA THR A 77 0.52 24.77 -4.69
C THR A 77 -0.69 23.88 -4.44
N GLY A 78 -1.88 24.49 -4.34
CA GLY A 78 -3.14 23.75 -4.26
C GLY A 78 -3.49 22.97 -5.53
N LYS A 79 -2.85 23.27 -6.67
CA LYS A 79 -2.97 22.47 -7.89
C LYS A 79 -2.26 21.12 -7.72
N GLU A 80 -1.01 21.15 -7.26
CA GLU A 80 -0.22 19.93 -7.01
C GLU A 80 -0.87 19.01 -5.96
N ALA A 81 -1.45 19.58 -4.90
CA ALA A 81 -2.16 18.80 -3.89
C ALA A 81 -3.44 18.15 -4.44
N ARG A 82 -4.20 18.86 -5.30
CA ARG A 82 -5.39 18.29 -5.97
C ARG A 82 -5.03 17.21 -6.99
N GLU A 83 -3.95 17.41 -7.74
CA GLU A 83 -3.40 16.40 -8.66
C GLU A 83 -2.93 15.16 -7.91
N TRP A 84 -2.28 15.33 -6.76
CA TRP A 84 -1.97 14.21 -5.87
C TRP A 84 -3.26 13.50 -5.48
N LEU A 85 -4.26 14.19 -4.94
CA LEU A 85 -5.50 13.57 -4.46
C LEU A 85 -6.34 12.91 -5.56
N SER A 86 -6.27 13.39 -6.81
CA SER A 86 -7.15 12.91 -7.89
C SER A 86 -6.81 11.49 -8.36
N SER A 87 -5.53 11.12 -8.43
CA SER A 87 -5.11 9.80 -8.92
C SER A 87 -3.70 9.43 -8.45
N PRO A 88 -3.38 8.13 -8.30
CA PRO A 88 -2.00 7.72 -8.05
C PRO A 88 -1.08 8.09 -9.20
N ASP A 89 0.02 8.76 -8.86
CA ASP A 89 1.05 9.17 -9.80
C ASP A 89 2.37 8.48 -9.47
N MET A 90 2.76 7.55 -10.35
CA MET A 90 3.95 6.73 -10.19
C MET A 90 5.28 7.49 -10.34
N ARG A 91 5.26 8.80 -10.67
CA ARG A 91 6.47 9.65 -10.59
C ARG A 91 6.94 9.86 -9.16
N TYR A 92 6.02 9.80 -8.20
CA TYR A 92 6.38 10.00 -6.79
C TYR A 92 6.85 8.67 -6.19
N TRP A 93 8.03 8.69 -5.56
CA TRP A 93 8.58 7.52 -4.87
C TRP A 93 7.60 6.88 -3.87
N PRO A 94 6.92 7.64 -2.99
CA PRO A 94 5.97 7.05 -2.06
C PRO A 94 4.82 6.33 -2.75
N GLN A 95 4.42 6.73 -3.97
CA GLN A 95 3.40 6.00 -4.72
C GLN A 95 3.93 4.70 -5.29
N GLN A 96 5.19 4.68 -5.76
CA GLN A 96 5.84 3.44 -6.18
C GLN A 96 5.98 2.46 -5.01
N LEU A 97 6.36 2.97 -3.83
CA LEU A 97 6.46 2.17 -2.61
C LEU A 97 5.08 1.69 -2.14
N ASN A 98 4.08 2.57 -2.11
CA ASN A 98 2.70 2.22 -1.75
C ASN A 98 2.16 1.12 -2.64
N PHE A 99 2.40 1.20 -3.96
CA PHE A 99 2.00 0.14 -4.88
C PHE A 99 2.72 -1.18 -4.55
N GLY A 100 4.03 -1.16 -4.29
CA GLY A 100 4.78 -2.35 -3.90
C GLY A 100 4.27 -2.99 -2.61
N VAL A 101 3.95 -2.16 -1.60
CA VAL A 101 3.35 -2.63 -0.34
C VAL A 101 1.97 -3.20 -0.58
N TRP A 102 1.10 -2.49 -1.29
CA TRP A 102 -0.24 -2.94 -1.64
C TRP A 102 -0.20 -4.27 -2.39
N ALA A 103 0.67 -4.39 -3.40
CA ALA A 103 0.84 -5.61 -4.19
C ALA A 103 1.27 -6.79 -3.33
N ALA A 104 2.19 -6.56 -2.37
CA ALA A 104 2.72 -7.59 -1.48
C ALA A 104 1.76 -8.00 -0.36
N THR A 105 0.70 -7.23 -0.10
CA THR A 105 -0.28 -7.49 0.95
C THR A 105 -1.64 -7.75 0.34
N LYS A 106 -2.45 -6.71 0.17
CA LYS A 106 -3.83 -6.77 -0.34
C LYS A 106 -3.89 -7.35 -1.75
N GLY A 107 -2.95 -6.99 -2.62
CA GLY A 107 -2.86 -7.53 -3.98
C GLY A 107 -2.59 -9.04 -4.03
N CYS A 108 -1.93 -9.59 -3.01
CA CYS A 108 -1.70 -11.03 -2.84
C CYS A 108 -2.65 -11.68 -1.81
N GLY A 109 -3.59 -10.93 -1.22
CA GLY A 109 -4.57 -11.42 -0.26
C GLY A 109 -4.00 -11.80 1.12
N ILE A 110 -2.95 -11.12 1.58
CA ILE A 110 -2.37 -11.35 2.91
C ILE A 110 -3.05 -10.46 3.93
N ALA A 111 -3.64 -11.08 4.95
CA ALA A 111 -4.25 -10.37 6.08
C ALA A 111 -3.20 -9.89 7.10
N VAL A 112 -3.53 -8.82 7.81
CA VAL A 112 -2.61 -8.11 8.72
C VAL A 112 -2.24 -8.96 9.94
N ASP A 113 -3.17 -9.74 10.45
CA ASP A 113 -2.95 -10.68 11.56
C ASP A 113 -1.87 -11.73 11.25
N MET A 114 -1.66 -12.03 9.96
CA MET A 114 -0.69 -13.01 9.52
C MET A 114 0.76 -12.48 9.48
N PHE A 115 0.99 -11.18 9.73
CA PHE A 115 2.33 -10.59 9.70
C PHE A 115 3.29 -11.15 10.77
N HIS A 116 2.79 -11.80 11.81
CA HIS A 116 3.64 -12.49 12.79
C HIS A 116 4.30 -13.76 12.24
N ILE A 117 3.82 -14.29 11.10
CA ILE A 117 4.34 -15.49 10.48
C ILE A 117 5.63 -15.16 9.72
N PRO A 118 6.80 -15.76 10.06
CA PRO A 118 8.08 -15.42 9.44
C PRO A 118 8.10 -15.59 7.91
N PHE A 119 7.39 -16.60 7.40
CA PHE A 119 7.24 -16.80 5.96
C PHE A 119 6.53 -15.65 5.27
N LEU A 120 5.49 -15.07 5.90
CA LEU A 120 4.77 -13.93 5.34
C LEU A 120 5.58 -12.63 5.45
N ARG A 121 6.39 -12.47 6.50
CA ARG A 121 7.37 -11.38 6.57
C ARG A 121 8.34 -11.42 5.40
N PHE A 122 8.87 -12.61 5.13
CA PHE A 122 9.73 -12.83 3.97
C PHE A 122 8.99 -12.56 2.66
N HIS A 123 7.77 -13.08 2.49
CA HIS A 123 6.95 -12.83 1.31
C HIS A 123 6.79 -11.32 1.08
N VAL A 124 6.38 -10.57 2.10
CA VAL A 124 6.09 -9.14 1.96
C VAL A 124 7.36 -8.39 1.59
N ALA A 125 8.47 -8.64 2.29
CA ALA A 125 9.75 -8.03 1.98
C ALA A 125 10.23 -8.38 0.56
N PHE A 126 10.12 -9.65 0.16
CA PHE A 126 10.53 -10.13 -1.15
C PHE A 126 9.67 -9.55 -2.27
N THR A 127 8.35 -9.56 -2.11
CA THR A 127 7.39 -9.09 -3.11
C THR A 127 7.54 -7.59 -3.32
N ILE A 128 7.65 -6.78 -2.25
CA ILE A 128 7.92 -5.34 -2.38
C ILE A 128 9.19 -5.10 -3.23
N ARG A 129 10.26 -5.86 -2.95
CA ARG A 129 11.52 -5.76 -3.71
C ARG A 129 11.38 -6.18 -5.16
N ARG A 130 10.68 -7.29 -5.40
CA ARG A 130 10.39 -7.79 -6.74
C ARG A 130 9.67 -6.71 -7.55
N ILE A 131 8.61 -6.14 -7.01
CA ILE A 131 7.80 -5.11 -7.68
C ILE A 131 8.62 -3.85 -7.97
N LEU A 132 9.36 -3.33 -6.99
CA LEU A 132 10.20 -2.14 -7.19
C LEU A 132 11.31 -2.39 -8.22
N LYS A 133 11.90 -3.59 -8.21
CA LYS A 133 12.90 -4.00 -9.21
C LYS A 133 12.29 -4.10 -10.61
N GLU A 134 11.10 -4.68 -10.72
CA GLU A 134 10.37 -4.83 -11.98
C GLU A 134 9.96 -3.47 -12.56
N LEU A 135 9.56 -2.53 -11.71
CA LEU A 135 9.33 -1.13 -12.07
C LEU A 135 10.61 -0.37 -12.44
N GLY A 136 11.80 -0.94 -12.21
CA GLY A 136 13.06 -0.21 -12.38
C GLY A 136 13.15 1.05 -11.50
N ALA A 137 12.46 1.05 -10.36
CA ALA A 137 12.37 2.20 -9.46
C ALA A 137 13.69 2.37 -8.68
N PRO A 138 14.39 3.52 -8.81
CA PRO A 138 15.52 3.83 -7.94
C PRO A 138 15.11 3.82 -6.47
N LEU A 139 15.98 3.27 -5.62
CA LEU A 139 15.73 3.16 -4.18
C LEU A 139 16.40 4.33 -3.43
N PRO A 140 15.88 4.71 -2.26
CA PRO A 140 16.54 5.68 -1.38
C PRO A 140 18.02 5.31 -1.14
N GLY A 141 18.91 6.27 -1.37
CA GLY A 141 20.37 6.08 -1.30
C GLY A 141 21.06 5.75 -2.62
N ASP A 142 20.31 5.51 -3.70
CA ASP A 142 20.89 5.41 -5.04
C ASP A 142 21.18 6.81 -5.59
N SER A 143 22.25 6.99 -6.38
CA SER A 143 22.66 8.31 -6.91
C SER A 143 21.63 8.95 -7.84
N ILE A 144 20.80 8.13 -8.49
CA ILE A 144 19.76 8.55 -9.42
C ILE A 144 18.38 8.71 -8.76
N PHE A 145 18.28 8.49 -7.44
CA PHE A 145 17.03 8.56 -6.69
C PHE A 145 16.46 9.98 -6.61
N LYS A 146 15.16 10.13 -6.88
CA LYS A 146 14.44 11.40 -6.74
C LYS A 146 13.05 11.18 -6.15
N ALA A 147 12.73 11.80 -5.02
CA ALA A 147 11.44 11.56 -4.35
C ALA A 147 10.20 12.00 -5.17
N LYS A 148 10.28 13.14 -5.86
CA LYS A 148 9.14 13.76 -6.60
C LYS A 148 9.10 13.39 -8.10
N ASP A 149 10.22 12.91 -8.64
CA ASP A 149 10.38 12.59 -10.07
C ASP A 149 11.24 11.33 -10.21
N ASN A 150 10.82 10.26 -9.53
CA ASN A 150 11.50 8.99 -9.56
C ASN A 150 11.21 8.28 -10.87
N LYS A 151 12.26 7.76 -11.50
CA LYS A 151 12.10 6.98 -12.73
C LYS A 151 11.35 5.68 -12.43
N TYR A 152 10.57 5.23 -13.41
CA TYR A 152 9.99 3.90 -13.44
C TYR A 152 9.74 3.46 -14.89
N ASP A 153 9.67 2.17 -15.11
CA ASP A 153 9.30 1.55 -16.38
C ASP A 153 7.77 1.56 -16.53
N LYS A 154 7.31 2.34 -17.51
CA LYS A 154 5.88 2.49 -17.82
C LYS A 154 5.27 1.21 -18.40
N VAL A 155 6.04 0.43 -19.16
CA VAL A 155 5.56 -0.84 -19.74
C VAL A 155 5.41 -1.88 -18.63
N ALA A 156 6.38 -1.95 -17.70
CA ALA A 156 6.27 -2.79 -16.52
C ALA A 156 5.07 -2.39 -15.66
N TRP A 157 4.83 -1.08 -15.50
CA TRP A 157 3.65 -0.58 -14.79
C TRP A 157 2.33 -1.04 -15.42
N GLU A 158 2.17 -0.95 -16.74
CA GLU A 158 0.97 -1.44 -17.42
C GLU A 158 0.80 -2.96 -17.26
N ARG A 159 1.90 -3.73 -17.32
CA ARG A 159 1.87 -5.17 -17.08
C ARG A 159 1.41 -5.48 -15.65
N LEU A 160 1.97 -4.80 -14.65
CA LEU A 160 1.64 -5.02 -13.25
C LEU A 160 0.19 -4.64 -12.93
N LYS A 161 -0.34 -3.55 -13.52
CA LYS A 161 -1.76 -3.22 -13.40
C LYS A 161 -2.66 -4.35 -13.90
N ASN A 162 -2.29 -4.96 -15.03
CA ASN A 162 -3.04 -6.09 -15.58
C ASN A 162 -2.91 -7.34 -14.70
N GLU A 163 -1.72 -7.64 -14.18
CA GLU A 163 -1.46 -8.77 -13.26
C GLU A 163 -2.36 -8.69 -12.02
N PHE A 164 -2.45 -7.51 -11.41
CA PHE A 164 -3.24 -7.28 -10.21
C PHE A 164 -4.70 -6.88 -10.46
N LYS A 165 -5.17 -6.92 -11.72
CA LYS A 165 -6.55 -6.57 -12.12
C LYS A 165 -7.00 -5.20 -11.60
N LEU A 166 -6.12 -4.21 -11.64
CA LEU A 166 -6.40 -2.84 -11.19
C LEU A 166 -7.29 -2.12 -12.20
N SER A 167 -8.61 -2.28 -12.08
CA SER A 167 -9.61 -1.63 -12.94
C SER A 167 -9.89 -0.17 -12.52
N ASN A 168 -9.78 0.15 -11.22
CA ASN A 168 -9.87 1.52 -10.70
C ASN A 168 -8.79 1.74 -9.62
N PRO A 169 -7.69 2.45 -9.92
CA PRO A 169 -6.36 2.06 -9.43
C PRO A 169 -5.96 2.78 -8.15
N ASP A 170 -6.86 3.09 -7.22
CA ASP A 170 -6.46 3.80 -6.02
C ASP A 170 -5.89 2.85 -4.95
N PHE A 171 -4.63 2.46 -5.12
CA PHE A 171 -3.86 1.63 -4.19
C PHE A 171 -3.25 2.43 -3.03
N ARG A 172 -3.54 3.73 -2.96
CA ARG A 172 -2.92 4.62 -1.99
C ARG A 172 -3.55 4.41 -0.63
N ASN A 173 -2.72 4.43 0.40
CA ASN A 173 -3.22 4.56 1.75
C ASN A 173 -3.73 6.00 1.95
N LYS A 174 -5.05 6.15 2.15
CA LYS A 174 -5.72 7.43 2.45
C LYS A 174 -6.17 7.52 3.91
N GLU A 175 -5.79 6.54 4.73
CA GLU A 175 -6.09 6.55 6.15
C GLU A 175 -5.34 7.72 6.82
N GLY A 176 -5.97 8.36 7.80
CA GLY A 176 -5.47 9.57 8.47
C GLY A 176 -6.14 10.87 8.04
N ALA A 177 -5.98 11.91 8.87
CA ALA A 177 -6.71 13.18 8.76
C ALA A 177 -6.45 13.95 7.46
N ALA A 178 -5.35 13.67 6.76
CA ALA A 178 -4.94 14.38 5.55
C ALA A 178 -5.14 13.55 4.26
N HIS A 179 -5.90 12.45 4.30
CA HIS A 179 -6.24 11.64 3.12
C HIS A 179 -5.03 11.23 2.26
N GLY A 180 -3.92 10.86 2.90
CA GLY A 180 -2.69 10.45 2.22
C GLY A 180 -1.77 11.60 1.77
N LEU A 181 -2.01 12.86 2.17
CA LEU A 181 -1.07 13.98 1.98
C LEU A 181 0.03 14.06 3.06
N GLY A 182 -0.12 13.33 4.17
CA GLY A 182 0.76 13.47 5.33
C GLY A 182 0.48 14.75 6.12
N GLU A 183 1.52 15.37 6.67
CA GLU A 183 1.37 16.62 7.42
C GLU A 183 1.19 17.81 6.47
N THR A 184 0.03 18.47 6.55
CA THR A 184 -0.26 19.68 5.78
C THR A 184 -0.02 20.93 6.61
N TYR A 185 0.89 21.79 6.17
CA TYR A 185 1.13 23.11 6.76
C TYR A 185 0.45 24.18 5.91
N THR A 186 -0.53 24.89 6.46
CA THR A 186 -1.09 26.09 5.83
C THR A 186 -0.14 27.26 6.11
N TYR A 187 0.58 27.71 5.08
CA TYR A 187 1.31 28.97 5.18
C TYR A 187 0.29 30.10 5.07
N ALA A 188 -0.05 30.74 6.19
CA ALA A 188 -0.80 31.99 6.21
C ALA A 188 0.11 33.14 5.72
N GLY A 189 0.48 33.09 4.45
CA GLY A 189 1.09 34.24 3.77
C GLY A 189 -0.02 35.23 3.47
N GLY A 190 -0.19 36.23 4.33
CA GLY A 190 -1.03 37.38 4.01
C GLY A 190 -0.46 38.09 2.79
N CYS A 191 -1.24 38.11 1.71
CA CYS A 191 -1.44 39.18 0.73
C CYS A 191 -2.51 38.73 -0.28
#